data_AF-A0A3D1R3Q3-F1
#
_entry.id   AF-A0A3D1R3Q3-F1
#
_cell.length_a   1.000
_cell.length_b   1.000
_cell.length_c   1.000
_cell.angle_alpha   90.00
_cell.angle_beta   90.00
_cell.angle_gamma   90.00
#
_symmetry.space_group_name_H-M   'P 1'
#
loop_
_entity.id
_entity.type
_entity.pdbx_description
1 polymer ?
#
loop_
_entity_poly.entity_id
_entity_poly.type
_entity_poly.pdbx_seq_one_letter_code
_entity_poly.pdbx_strand_id
1 'polypeptide(L)'
;YGYLKAENGVHRLVRISPFDANARRQTSFASVYVYPQIDDSIEIDIPEKDVEMKAIRGSGAGGQKVNKTSSTIQLRHLPTNIIVTVQTERSQSRNRDVAF
;
A
#
# COMPACT_ATOMS: atom_id res chain seq x y z
N TYR A 1 13.53 -12.02 -6.92
CA TYR A 1 13.92 -11.01 -7.95
C TYR A 1 14.27 -11.63 -9.30
N GLY A 2 15.21 -12.60 -9.38
CA GLY A 2 15.70 -13.15 -10.66
C GLY A 2 14.62 -13.54 -11.69
N TYR A 3 13.68 -14.42 -11.33
CA TYR A 3 12.61 -14.83 -12.25
C TYR A 3 11.55 -13.73 -12.49
N LEU A 4 11.15 -13.04 -11.44
CA LEU A 4 10.08 -12.02 -11.49
C LEU A 4 10.52 -10.70 -12.13
N LYS A 5 11.81 -10.50 -12.42
CA LYS A 5 12.32 -9.30 -13.08
C LYS A 5 11.69 -9.12 -14.47
N ALA A 6 11.39 -10.21 -15.18
CA ALA A 6 10.75 -10.17 -16.49
C ALA A 6 9.29 -9.68 -16.44
N GLU A 7 8.64 -9.76 -15.28
CA GLU A 7 7.24 -9.37 -15.09
C GLU A 7 7.07 -7.88 -14.75
N ASN A 8 8.17 -7.12 -14.59
CA ASN A 8 8.11 -5.70 -14.28
C ASN A 8 7.70 -4.88 -15.53
N GLY A 9 6.58 -4.17 -15.44
CA GLY A 9 6.06 -3.37 -16.53
C GLY A 9 4.54 -3.24 -16.53
N VAL A 10 3.99 -2.82 -17.67
CA VAL A 10 2.55 -2.67 -17.87
C VAL A 10 2.02 -3.84 -18.69
N HIS A 11 1.10 -4.58 -18.09
CA HIS A 11 0.44 -5.74 -18.68
C HIS A 11 -0.90 -5.35 -19.30
N ARG A 12 -1.20 -5.90 -20.49
CA ARG A 12 -2.42 -5.58 -21.25
C ARG A 12 -3.34 -6.78 -21.33
N LEU A 13 -4.59 -6.61 -20.92
CA LEU A 13 -5.65 -7.61 -21.05
C LEU A 13 -6.73 -7.12 -22.01
N VAL A 14 -7.01 -7.91 -23.05
CA VAL A 14 -8.10 -7.65 -23.99
C VAL A 14 -9.13 -8.75 -23.86
N ARG A 15 -10.32 -8.42 -23.36
CA ARG A 15 -11.42 -9.39 -23.16
C ARG A 15 -12.78 -8.71 -23.29
N ILE A 16 -13.84 -9.51 -23.39
CA ILE A 16 -15.20 -9.01 -23.17
C ILE A 16 -15.36 -8.86 -21.65
N SER A 17 -15.69 -7.65 -21.19
CA SER A 17 -15.80 -7.38 -19.77
C SER A 17 -17.08 -8.02 -19.20
N PRO A 18 -17.00 -8.79 -18.10
CA PRO A 18 -18.20 -9.34 -17.45
C PRO A 18 -19.07 -8.24 -16.81
N PHE A 19 -18.58 -7.00 -16.75
CA PHE A 19 -19.28 -5.85 -16.17
C PHE A 19 -19.88 -4.92 -17.24
N ASP A 20 -19.69 -5.21 -18.52
CA ASP A 20 -20.24 -4.40 -19.61
C ASP A 20 -21.53 -5.02 -20.14
N ALA A 21 -22.66 -4.32 -19.98
CA ALA A 21 -23.97 -4.76 -20.45
C ALA A 21 -24.04 -4.93 -21.97
N ASN A 22 -23.18 -4.24 -22.73
CA ASN A 22 -23.15 -4.29 -24.20
C ASN A 22 -22.16 -5.32 -24.75
N ALA A 23 -21.54 -6.15 -23.90
CA ALA A 23 -20.58 -7.19 -24.27
C ALA A 23 -19.47 -6.73 -25.24
N ARG A 24 -19.03 -5.47 -25.13
CA ARG A 24 -17.97 -4.93 -25.98
C ARG A 24 -16.63 -5.46 -25.51
N ARG A 25 -15.71 -5.62 -26.46
CA ARG A 25 -14.31 -5.97 -26.15
C ARG A 25 -13.63 -4.74 -25.55
N GLN A 26 -13.23 -4.85 -24.28
CA GLN A 26 -12.53 -3.81 -23.54
C GLN A 26 -11.04 -4.16 -23.41
N THR A 27 -10.21 -3.11 -23.35
CA THR A 27 -8.78 -3.24 -23.10
C THR A 27 -8.46 -2.64 -21.73
N SER A 28 -7.83 -3.41 -20.86
CA SER A 28 -7.41 -2.99 -19.52
C SER A 28 -5.88 -3.09 -19.40
N PHE A 29 -5.31 -2.25 -18.54
CA PHE A 29 -3.89 -2.22 -18.24
C PHE A 29 -3.66 -2.39 -16.74
N ALA A 30 -2.59 -3.09 -16.36
CA ALA A 30 -2.15 -3.25 -14.97
C ALA A 30 -0.64 -3.07 -14.90
N SER A 31 -0.15 -2.23 -13.99
CA SER A 31 1.28 -2.08 -13.72
C SER A 31 1.72 -3.06 -12.63
N VAL A 32 2.86 -3.71 -12.86
CA VAL A 32 3.52 -4.61 -11.90
C VAL A 32 4.93 -4.11 -11.70
N TYR A 33 5.31 -3.84 -10.45
CA TYR A 33 6.67 -3.45 -10.09
C TYR A 33 7.30 -4.54 -9.22
N VAL A 34 8.54 -4.90 -9.53
CA VAL A 34 9.28 -5.93 -8.82
C VAL A 34 10.59 -5.34 -8.32
N TYR A 35 10.78 -5.38 -7.01
CA TYR A 35 11.98 -4.92 -6.33
C TYR A 35 12.63 -6.10 -5.60
N PRO A 36 13.97 -6.19 -5.56
CA PRO A 36 14.64 -7.14 -4.70
C PRO A 36 14.48 -6.67 -3.25
N GLN A 37 14.22 -7.59 -2.35
CA GLN A 37 14.46 -7.33 -0.93
C GLN A 37 15.97 -7.43 -0.71
N ILE A 38 16.59 -6.31 -0.36
CA ILE A 38 18.01 -6.23 0.00
C ILE A 38 18.11 -6.52 1.50
N ASP A 39 19.22 -7.11 1.97
CA ASP A 39 19.45 -7.34 3.39
C ASP A 39 19.40 -6.03 4.18
N ASP A 40 18.77 -6.05 5.37
CA ASP A 40 18.57 -4.90 6.28
C ASP A 40 19.88 -4.36 6.91
N SER A 41 21.04 -4.70 6.34
CA SER A 41 22.37 -4.25 6.78
C SER A 41 22.62 -2.75 6.60
N ILE A 42 21.76 -2.06 5.85
CA ILE A 42 21.83 -0.61 5.66
C ILE A 42 20.93 0.03 6.71
N GLU A 43 21.49 0.37 7.87
CA GLU A 43 20.81 1.19 8.86
C GLU A 43 20.67 2.62 8.32
N ILE A 44 19.50 2.93 7.75
CA ILE A 44 19.12 4.29 7.42
C ILE A 44 18.40 4.85 8.65
N ASP A 45 19.11 5.65 9.44
CA ASP A 45 18.51 6.37 10.57
C ASP A 45 17.59 7.47 10.02
N ILE A 46 16.28 7.23 10.06
CA ILE A 46 15.26 8.22 9.74
C ILE A 46 14.91 8.91 11.07
N PRO A 47 15.37 10.15 11.30
CA PRO A 47 15.11 10.81 12.56
C PRO A 47 13.61 11.10 12.67
N GLU A 48 13.01 10.81 13.83
CA GLU A 48 11.56 10.94 14.05
C GLU A 48 11.00 12.34 13.75
N LYS A 49 11.85 13.38 13.79
CA LYS A 49 11.51 14.76 13.44
C LYS A 49 11.11 14.95 11.97
N ASP A 50 11.58 14.08 11.08
CA ASP A 50 11.33 14.14 9.64
C ASP A 50 10.08 13.33 9.25
N VAL A 51 9.38 12.76 10.23
CA VAL A 51 8.22 11.90 10.03
C VAL A 51 6.99 12.48 10.73
N GLU A 52 5.93 12.72 9.96
CA GLU A 52 4.61 13.02 10.52
C GLU A 52 3.75 11.75 10.55
N MET A 53 3.39 11.32 11.76
CA MET A 53 2.43 10.23 11.96
C MET A 53 1.05 10.75 12.29
N LYS A 54 0.05 10.30 11.51
CA LYS A 54 -1.36 10.61 11.71
C LYS A 54 -2.15 9.33 11.91
N ALA A 55 -2.88 9.24 13.02
CA ALA A 55 -3.87 8.19 13.22
C ALA A 55 -5.16 8.57 12.48
N ILE A 56 -5.59 7.72 11.57
CA ILE A 56 -6.82 7.87 10.80
C ILE A 56 -7.78 6.72 11.10
N ARG A 57 -9.05 6.91 10.76
CA ARG A 57 -10.03 5.82 10.78
C ARG A 57 -9.79 4.93 9.56
N GLY A 58 -9.83 3.62 9.77
CA GLY A 58 -9.64 2.66 8.68
C GLY A 58 -10.78 2.73 7.67
N SER A 59 -10.48 2.39 6.41
CA SER A 59 -11.48 2.28 5.36
C SER A 59 -11.84 0.81 5.12
N GLY A 60 -13.12 0.46 5.17
CA GLY A 60 -13.57 -0.89 4.81
C GLY A 60 -14.91 -1.29 5.45
N ALA A 61 -15.41 -2.47 5.05
CA ALA A 61 -16.58 -3.09 5.66
C ALA A 61 -16.23 -3.59 7.08
N GLY A 62 -16.23 -2.67 8.04
CA GLY A 62 -15.85 -2.95 9.42
C GLY A 62 -17.00 -2.68 10.40
N GLY A 63 -17.06 -3.47 11.47
CA GLY A 63 -17.99 -3.25 12.59
C GLY A 63 -17.69 -1.96 13.37
N GLN A 64 -18.37 -1.77 14.52
CA GLN A 64 -18.26 -0.56 15.33
C GLN A 64 -16.82 -0.11 15.65
N LYS A 65 -15.88 -1.07 15.77
CA LYS A 65 -14.47 -0.80 16.07
C LYS A 65 -13.74 -0.03 14.95
N VAL A 66 -14.06 -0.28 13.68
CA VAL A 66 -13.44 0.44 12.53
C VAL A 66 -13.98 1.87 12.42
N ASN A 67 -15.26 2.07 12.76
CA ASN A 67 -15.92 3.37 12.67
C ASN A 67 -15.59 4.30 13.85
N LYS A 68 -15.38 3.74 15.05
CA LYS A 68 -15.13 4.53 16.27
C LYS A 68 -13.66 4.67 16.63
N THR A 69 -12.82 3.69 16.30
CA THR A 69 -11.39 3.69 16.70
C THR A 69 -10.49 4.04 15.53
N SER A 70 -9.57 4.99 15.74
CA SER A 70 -8.53 5.37 14.78
C SER A 70 -7.32 4.43 14.88
N SER A 71 -7.47 3.19 14.40
CA SER A 71 -6.41 2.17 14.45
C SER A 71 -5.42 2.22 13.29
N THR A 72 -5.78 2.89 12.19
CA THR A 72 -4.94 2.98 10.99
C THR A 72 -3.92 4.10 11.15
N ILE A 73 -2.68 3.83 10.79
CA ILE A 73 -1.60 4.84 10.85
C ILE A 73 -1.21 5.22 9.44
N GLN A 74 -1.14 6.53 9.22
CA GLN A 74 -0.57 7.15 8.04
C GLN A 74 0.73 7.82 8.45
N LEU A 75 1.83 7.36 7.88
CA LEU A 75 3.17 7.90 8.08
C LEU A 75 3.54 8.71 6.84
N ARG A 76 3.90 9.98 7.04
CA ARG A 76 4.40 10.87 5.98
C ARG A 76 5.83 11.24 6.28
N HIS A 77 6.74 10.89 5.38
CA HIS A 77 8.11 11.38 5.43
C HIS A 77 8.17 12.78 4.81
N LEU A 78 8.48 13.79 5.61
CA LEU A 78 8.47 15.21 5.22
C LEU A 78 9.40 15.53 4.05
N PRO A 79 10.67 15.07 4.02
CA PRO A 79 11.58 15.50 2.96
C PRO A 79 11.35 14.78 1.62
N THR A 80 10.79 13.55 1.61
CA THR A 80 10.49 12.83 0.36
C THR A 80 9.02 12.88 -0.04
N ASN A 81 8.14 13.39 0.84
CA ASN A 81 6.68 13.35 0.70
C ASN A 81 6.09 11.94 0.47
N ILE A 82 6.82 10.89 0.82
CA ILE A 82 6.32 9.52 0.73
C ILE A 82 5.30 9.31 1.85
N ILE A 83 4.15 8.76 1.49
CA ILE A 83 3.06 8.45 2.41
C ILE A 83 2.85 6.95 2.43
N VAL A 84 2.96 6.36 3.62
CA VAL A 84 2.70 4.94 3.88
C VAL A 84 1.47 4.83 4.77
N THR A 85 0.54 3.95 4.42
CA THR A 85 -0.68 3.70 5.23
C THR A 85 -0.77 2.23 5.60
N VAL A 86 -0.81 1.95 6.90
CA VAL A 86 -0.89 0.58 7.43
C VAL A 86 -2.19 0.39 8.21
N GLN A 87 -2.95 -0.64 7.83
CA GLN A 87 -4.23 -1.02 8.45
C GLN A 87 -4.36 -2.53 8.73
N THR A 88 -3.24 -3.26 8.69
CA THR A 88 -3.22 -4.73 8.74
C THR A 88 -3.73 -5.27 10.08
N GLU A 89 -3.38 -4.61 11.18
CA GLU A 89 -3.78 -5.05 12.52
C GLU A 89 -4.89 -4.22 13.17
N ARG A 90 -5.55 -4.83 14.17
CA ARG A 90 -6.55 -4.17 15.02
C ARG A 90 -5.94 -3.25 16.08
N SER A 91 -4.64 -3.37 16.35
CA SER A 91 -3.92 -2.56 17.35
C SER A 91 -3.23 -1.37 16.69
N GLN A 92 -3.35 -0.20 17.31
CA GLN A 92 -2.67 1.01 16.83
C GLN A 92 -1.15 0.92 17.00
N SER A 93 -0.65 0.36 18.12
CA SER A 93 0.80 0.29 18.38
C SER A 93 1.52 -0.57 17.34
N ARG A 94 0.99 -1.76 17.05
CA ARG A 94 1.60 -2.64 16.05
C ARG A 94 1.53 -2.07 14.64
N ASN A 95 0.45 -1.36 14.31
CA ASN A 95 0.39 -0.62 13.04
C ASN A 95 1.42 0.54 12.99
N ARG A 96 1.91 1.03 14.13
CA ARG A 96 2.96 2.06 14.19
C ARG A 96 4.31 1.42 13.91
N ASP A 97 4.58 0.31 14.58
CA ASP A 97 5.84 -0.43 14.47
C ASP A 97 6.04 -1.00 13.05
N VAL A 98 4.95 -1.38 12.37
CA VAL A 98 4.98 -1.85 10.97
C VAL A 98 5.05 -0.70 9.96
N ALA A 99 4.66 0.52 10.36
CA ALA A 99 4.69 1.67 9.46
C ALA A 99 6.09 2.31 9.37
N PHE A 100 6.89 2.19 10.44
CA PHE A 100 8.33 2.49 10.42
C PHE A 100 9.11 1.38 9.74
#